data_AF-A0A2N0Z8F0-F1
#
_entry.id   AF-A0A2N0Z8F0-F1
#
_cell.length_a   1.000
_cell.length_b   1.000
_cell.length_c   1.000
_cell.angle_alpha   90.00
_cell.angle_beta   90.00
_cell.angle_gamma   90.00
#
_symmetry.space_group_name_H-M   'P 1'
#
loop_
_entity.id
_entity.type
_entity.pdbx_description
1 polymer ?
#
loop_
_entity_poly.entity_id
_entity_poly.type
_entity_poly.pdbx_seq_one_letter_code
_entity_poly.pdbx_strand_id
1 'polypeptide(L)'
;MIWLLIPIGIWIIALLIMALPKYVVIKVRKIELELKKDAALAKYTNANESMYKSIEKNFLDTIHLNTLSFVGSIIGSVLIAIGTLVFCLVLIL
;
A
#
# COMPACT_ATOMS: atom_id res chain seq x y z
N MET A 1 15.61 7.72 -29.98
CA MET A 1 14.49 6.91 -29.45
C MET A 1 14.73 6.33 -28.05
N ILE A 2 15.91 5.77 -27.72
CA ILE A 2 16.19 5.18 -26.39
C ILE A 2 15.98 6.18 -25.22
N TRP A 3 16.16 7.47 -25.43
CA TRP A 3 15.93 8.52 -24.42
C TRP A 3 14.49 8.60 -23.89
N LEU A 4 13.50 8.12 -24.65
CA LEU A 4 12.10 8.02 -24.21
C LEU A 4 11.86 6.90 -23.19
N LEU A 5 12.75 5.91 -23.09
CA LEU A 5 12.60 4.82 -22.11
C LEU A 5 12.78 5.32 -20.68
N ILE A 6 13.54 6.39 -20.46
CA ILE A 6 13.81 6.95 -19.13
C ILE A 6 12.52 7.49 -18.49
N PRO A 7 11.77 8.45 -19.11
CA PRO A 7 10.52 8.94 -18.53
C PRO A 7 9.45 7.86 -18.42
N ILE A 8 9.39 6.91 -19.37
CA ILE A 8 8.46 5.77 -19.29
C ILE A 8 8.78 4.89 -18.08
N GLY A 9 10.05 4.60 -17.82
CA GLY A 9 10.49 3.83 -16.65
C GLY A 9 10.13 4.53 -15.33
N ILE A 10 10.30 5.84 -15.25
CA ILE A 10 9.91 6.66 -14.08
C ILE A 10 8.41 6.56 -13.83
N TRP A 11 7.58 6.63 -14.88
CA TRP A 11 6.13 6.49 -14.74
C TRP A 11 5.72 5.09 -14.28
N ILE A 12 6.35 4.03 -14.80
CA ILE A 12 6.06 2.65 -14.38
C ILE A 12 6.36 2.49 -12.87
N ILE A 13 7.50 3.00 -12.41
CA ILE A 13 7.87 2.96 -10.99
C ILE A 13 6.88 3.76 -10.14
N ALA A 14 6.48 4.95 -10.60
CA ALA A 14 5.50 5.79 -9.90
C ALA A 14 4.14 5.07 -9.74
N LEU A 15 3.67 4.41 -10.81
CA LEU A 15 2.43 3.63 -10.79
C LEU A 15 2.52 2.45 -9.81
N LEU A 16 3.66 1.76 -9.76
CA LEU A 16 3.90 0.68 -8.79
C LEU A 16 3.82 1.20 -7.35
N ILE A 17 4.47 2.32 -7.05
CA ILE A 17 4.47 2.94 -5.71
C ILE A 17 3.05 3.39 -5.31
N MET A 18 2.22 3.85 -6.25
CA MET A 18 0.82 4.20 -5.96
C MET A 18 -0.10 2.98 -5.79
N ALA A 19 0.17 1.88 -6.50
CA ALA A 19 -0.68 0.69 -6.50
C ALA A 19 -0.40 -0.24 -5.30
N LEU A 20 0.87 -0.48 -4.97
CA LEU A 20 1.30 -1.40 -3.91
C LEU A 20 0.61 -1.15 -2.56
N PRO A 21 0.55 0.09 -2.04
CA PRO A 21 -0.10 0.37 -0.76
C PRO A 21 -1.59 0.01 -0.77
N LYS A 22 -2.30 0.24 -1.89
CA LYS A 22 -3.72 -0.10 -2.02
C LYS A 22 -3.96 -1.61 -1.96
N TYR A 23 -3.09 -2.39 -2.61
CA TYR A 23 -3.17 -3.86 -2.54
C TYR A 23 -2.90 -4.38 -1.12
N VAL A 24 -1.92 -3.80 -0.42
CA VAL A 24 -1.62 -4.16 0.98
C VAL A 24 -2.80 -3.83 1.89
N VAL A 25 -3.41 -2.65 1.75
CA VAL A 25 -4.61 -2.25 2.52
C VAL A 25 -5.76 -3.26 2.36
N ILE A 26 -6.05 -3.68 1.12
CA ILE A 26 -7.13 -4.65 0.85
C ILE A 26 -6.83 -6.00 1.49
N LYS A 27 -5.59 -6.48 1.35
CA LYS A 27 -5.18 -7.79 1.90
C LYS A 27 -5.22 -7.78 3.43
N VAL A 28 -4.73 -6.70 4.05
CA VAL A 28 -4.79 -6.51 5.51
C VAL A 28 -6.23 -6.44 6.00
N ARG A 29 -7.11 -5.67 5.35
CA ARG A 29 -8.53 -5.60 5.73
C ARG A 29 -9.22 -6.96 5.66
N LYS A 30 -8.84 -7.82 4.69
CA LYS A 30 -9.36 -9.19 4.61
C LYS A 30 -8.89 -10.05 5.78
N ILE A 31 -7.60 -9.97 6.13
CA ILE A 31 -7.02 -10.66 7.28
C ILE A 31 -7.71 -10.20 8.58
N GLU A 32 -7.95 -8.90 8.74
CA GLU A 32 -8.64 -8.33 9.92
C GLU A 32 -10.10 -8.85 10.04
N LEU A 33 -10.80 -9.01 8.91
CA LEU A 33 -12.15 -9.58 8.89
C LEU A 33 -12.17 -11.06 9.27
N GLU A 34 -11.22 -11.85 8.75
CA GLU A 34 -11.06 -13.27 9.11
C GLU A 34 -10.72 -13.40 10.60
N LEU A 35 -9.78 -12.61 11.12
CA LEU A 35 -9.42 -12.55 12.53
C LEU A 35 -10.60 -12.17 13.43
N LYS A 36 -11.44 -11.21 13.03
CA LYS A 36 -12.66 -10.86 13.79
C LYS A 36 -13.65 -12.02 13.86
N LYS A 37 -13.85 -12.73 12.75
CA LYS A 37 -14.73 -13.91 12.68
C LYS A 37 -14.22 -15.03 13.59
N ASP A 38 -12.92 -15.28 13.55
CA ASP A 38 -12.30 -16.36 14.33
C ASP A 38 -12.14 -16.00 15.82
N ALA A 39 -11.98 -14.73 16.16
CA ALA A 39 -12.00 -14.26 17.55
C ALA A 39 -13.41 -14.34 18.16
N ALA A 40 -14.45 -14.03 17.37
CA ALA A 40 -15.84 -14.19 17.81
C ALA A 40 -16.19 -15.66 18.07
N LEU A 41 -15.70 -16.59 17.24
CA LEU A 41 -15.82 -18.04 17.47
C LEU A 41 -15.03 -18.50 18.69
N ALA A 42 -13.78 -18.07 18.84
CA ALA A 42 -12.92 -18.44 19.95
C ALA A 42 -13.44 -17.95 21.32
N LYS A 43 -14.16 -16.82 21.36
CA LYS A 43 -14.77 -16.30 22.60
C LYS A 43 -15.77 -17.27 23.24
N TYR A 44 -16.32 -18.21 22.47
CA TYR A 44 -17.23 -19.25 22.96
C TYR A 44 -16.54 -20.59 23.25
N THR A 45 -15.28 -20.79 22.83
CA THR A 45 -14.60 -22.10 22.90
C THR A 45 -13.28 -22.09 23.66
N ASN A 46 -12.49 -20.99 23.66
CA ASN A 46 -11.19 -20.95 24.35
C ASN A 46 -10.64 -19.53 24.63
N ALA A 47 -10.36 -19.21 25.90
CA ALA A 47 -9.97 -17.86 26.34
C ALA A 47 -8.56 -17.43 25.90
N ASN A 48 -7.59 -18.35 25.86
CA ASN A 48 -6.21 -18.05 25.45
C ASN A 48 -6.09 -17.65 23.97
N GLU A 49 -6.93 -18.24 23.12
CA GLU A 49 -6.93 -17.95 21.68
C GLU A 49 -7.50 -16.55 21.38
N SER A 50 -8.44 -16.09 22.22
CA SER A 50 -8.99 -14.73 22.13
C SER A 50 -7.95 -13.66 22.46
N MET A 51 -7.04 -13.93 23.40
CA MET A 51 -6.02 -12.99 23.84
C MET A 51 -4.94 -12.81 22.75
N TYR A 52 -4.49 -13.90 22.14
CA TYR A 52 -3.51 -13.87 21.04
C TYR A 52 -4.05 -13.12 19.81
N LYS A 53 -5.29 -13.41 19.41
CA LYS A 53 -5.97 -12.70 18.31
C LYS A 53 -6.18 -11.21 18.60
N SER A 54 -6.35 -10.81 19.87
CA SER A 54 -6.45 -9.38 20.24
C SER A 54 -5.12 -8.64 20.09
N ILE A 55 -4.00 -9.31 20.39
CA ILE A 55 -2.65 -8.75 20.23
C ILE A 55 -2.35 -8.57 18.74
N GLU A 56 -2.68 -9.56 17.90
CA GLU A 56 -2.53 -9.48 16.45
C GLU A 56 -3.37 -8.35 15.85
N LYS A 57 -4.61 -8.18 16.31
CA LYS A 57 -5.47 -7.05 15.94
C LYS A 57 -4.84 -5.70 16.32
N ASN A 58 -4.31 -5.56 17.54
CA ASN A 58 -3.64 -4.32 17.96
C ASN A 58 -2.40 -4.04 17.11
N PHE A 59 -1.65 -5.07 16.71
CA PHE A 59 -0.49 -4.92 15.83
C PHE A 59 -0.91 -4.43 14.43
N LEU A 60 -2.00 -4.98 13.89
CA LEU A 60 -2.61 -4.58 12.62
C LEU A 60 -3.16 -3.15 12.66
N ASP A 61 -3.83 -2.75 13.74
CA ASP A 61 -4.35 -1.38 13.95
C ASP A 61 -3.21 -0.35 14.11
N THR A 62 -2.05 -0.76 14.64
CA THR A 62 -0.87 0.10 14.75
C THR A 62 -0.24 0.39 13.39
N ILE A 63 -0.42 -0.48 12.39
CA ILE A 63 0.01 -0.20 11.02
C ILE A 63 -0.95 0.85 10.44
N HIS A 64 -0.55 2.12 10.47
CA HIS A 64 -1.27 3.22 9.82
C HIS A 64 -1.22 3.11 8.29
N LEU A 65 -1.94 2.13 7.76
CA LEU A 65 -2.06 1.81 6.33
C LEU A 65 -2.62 2.98 5.51
N ASN A 66 -3.50 3.78 6.12
CA ASN A 66 -3.98 5.03 5.51
C ASN A 66 -2.84 6.04 5.31
N THR A 67 -1.97 6.21 6.30
CA THR A 67 -0.81 7.10 6.20
C THR A 67 0.17 6.59 5.15
N LEU A 68 0.41 5.27 5.09
CA LEU A 68 1.25 4.65 4.07
C LEU A 68 0.70 4.87 2.65
N SER A 69 -0.61 4.69 2.45
CA SER A 69 -1.25 4.95 1.16
C SER A 69 -1.22 6.43 0.78
N PHE A 70 -1.38 7.33 1.75
CA PHE A 70 -1.33 8.78 1.51
C PHE A 70 0.08 9.23 1.11
N VAL A 71 1.09 8.80 1.86
CA VAL A 71 2.50 9.09 1.57
C VAL A 71 2.93 8.48 0.23
N GLY A 72 2.55 7.22 -0.04
CA GLY A 72 2.81 6.59 -1.33
C GLY A 72 2.16 7.32 -2.51
N SER A 73 0.96 7.87 -2.31
CA SER A 73 0.29 8.69 -3.32
C SER A 73 1.00 10.03 -3.57
N ILE A 74 1.50 10.69 -2.52
CA ILE A 74 2.27 11.94 -2.65
C ILE A 74 3.60 11.68 -3.38
N ILE A 75 4.32 10.65 -2.98
CA ILE A 75 5.59 10.29 -3.63
C ILE A 75 5.34 9.93 -5.10
N GLY A 76 4.31 9.13 -5.38
CA GLY A 76 3.93 8.76 -6.74
C GLY A 76 3.58 9.96 -7.63
N SER A 77 2.81 10.93 -7.12
CA SER A 77 2.46 12.13 -7.89
C SER A 77 3.68 13.01 -8.20
N VAL A 78 4.61 13.14 -7.25
CA VAL A 78 5.90 13.84 -7.46
C VAL A 78 6.73 13.12 -8.53
N LEU A 79 6.84 11.79 -8.49
CA LEU A 79 7.56 11.04 -9.51
C LEU A 79 6.93 11.21 -10.91
N ILE A 80 5.60 11.22 -11.02
CA ILE A 80 4.92 11.46 -12.30
C ILE A 80 5.27 12.85 -12.85
N ALA A 81 5.24 13.87 -11.98
CA ALA A 81 5.58 15.25 -12.36
C ALA A 81 7.04 15.39 -12.83
N ILE A 82 7.98 14.69 -12.18
CA ILE A 82 9.38 14.64 -12.62
C ILE A 82 9.48 13.91 -13.97
N GLY A 83 8.81 12.78 -14.12
CA GLY A 83 8.80 12.00 -15.37
C GLY A 83 8.23 12.81 -16.55
N THR A 84 7.17 13.58 -16.34
CA THR A 84 6.62 14.47 -17.39
C THR A 84 7.55 15.62 -17.73
N LEU A 85 8.21 16.24 -16.75
CA LEU A 85 9.22 17.28 -17.01
C LEU A 85 10.38 16.75 -17.84
N VAL A 86 10.91 15.57 -17.50
CA VAL A 86 11.98 14.93 -18.27
C VAL A 86 11.52 14.56 -19.67
N PHE A 87 10.29 14.07 -19.82
CA PHE A 87 9.69 13.78 -21.13
C PHE A 87 9.60 15.04 -22.00
N CYS A 88 9.14 16.16 -21.44
CA CYS A 88 9.11 17.44 -22.15
C CYS A 88 10.50 17.92 -22.57
N LEU A 89 11.51 17.80 -21.70
CA LEU A 89 12.89 18.15 -22.05
C LEU A 89 13.44 17.29 -23.20
N VAL A 90 13.17 15.98 -23.17
CA VAL A 90 13.60 15.04 -24.22
C VAL A 90 12.89 15.29 -25.56
N LEU A 91 11.68 15.84 -25.56
CA LEU A 91 10.96 16.19 -26.80
C LEU A 91 11.38 17.52 -27.40
N ILE A 92 11.88 18.46 -26.59
CA ILE A 92 12.38 19.76 -27.05
C ILE A 92 13.79 19.64 -27.65
N LEU A 93 14.56 18.65 -27.20
CA LEU A 93 15.95 18.38 -27.61
C LEU A 93 16.02 17.48 -28.86
#